data_AF-A0A7Y3AHA2-F1
#
_entry.id   AF-A0A7Y3AHA2-F1
#
_cell.length_a   1.000
_cell.length_b   1.000
_cell.length_c   1.000
_cell.angle_alpha   90.00
_cell.angle_beta   90.00
_cell.angle_gamma   90.00
#
_symmetry.space_group_name_H-M   'P 1'
#
loop_
_entity.id
_entity.type
_entity.pdbx_description
1 polymer ?
#
loop_
_entity_poly.entity_id
_entity_poly.type
_entity_poly.pdbx_seq_one_letter_code
_entity_poly.pdbx_strand_id
1 'polypeptide(L)'
;MGLSRRRKCRYCRELFIPDHRNRNKQRYCTSLACRKASKVAGQKKWLQKAENKNYFRGPENVHRVQQWRKQNPGYWKKRQTKQKPLQDHLFGNHKEKQHDKSKLTKEPLQDLLTNYPTVLVGLLAHLSGSPLQDDIARTSLHLQQLGNDILTKPSIDEGGHHDSRQTTHIAAPDPEHTGTVQLGGSSVGP
;
A
#
# COMPACT_ATOMS: atom_id res chain seq x y z
N MET A 1 -18.42 -15.88 -16.26
CA MET A 1 -17.25 -16.22 -15.40
C MET A 1 -16.91 -17.69 -15.60
N GLY A 2 -15.73 -18.03 -16.12
CA GLY A 2 -15.35 -19.42 -16.40
C GLY A 2 -15.18 -20.24 -15.11
N LEU A 3 -15.88 -21.37 -15.01
CA LEU A 3 -15.77 -22.31 -13.89
C LEU A 3 -14.31 -22.76 -13.73
N SER A 4 -13.75 -22.55 -12.54
CA SER A 4 -12.39 -22.98 -12.22
C SER A 4 -12.33 -24.50 -12.25
N ARG A 5 -11.55 -25.08 -13.18
CA ARG A 5 -11.35 -26.53 -13.25
C ARG A 5 -10.76 -27.06 -11.95
N ARG A 6 -11.43 -28.03 -11.32
CA ARG A 6 -10.95 -28.74 -10.13
C ARG A 6 -9.71 -29.57 -10.50
N ARG A 7 -8.78 -29.69 -9.56
CA ARG A 7 -7.55 -30.50 -9.71
C ARG A 7 -7.40 -31.45 -8.52
N LYS A 8 -6.70 -32.56 -8.73
CA LYS A 8 -6.39 -33.53 -7.69
C LYS A 8 -5.15 -33.09 -6.90
N CYS A 9 -5.26 -33.02 -5.57
CA CYS A 9 -4.14 -32.71 -4.69
C CYS A 9 -3.09 -33.82 -4.73
N ARG A 10 -1.80 -33.46 -4.83
CA ARG A 10 -0.70 -34.44 -4.83
C ARG A 10 -0.47 -35.13 -3.49
N TYR A 11 -0.96 -34.59 -2.38
CA TYR A 11 -0.83 -35.17 -1.05
C TYR A 11 -2.07 -35.98 -0.65
N CYS A 12 -3.19 -35.31 -0.33
CA CYS A 12 -4.41 -35.99 0.14
C CYS A 12 -5.25 -36.64 -0.97
N ARG A 13 -4.89 -36.44 -2.25
CA ARG A 13 -5.63 -36.98 -3.42
C ARG A 13 -7.06 -36.46 -3.59
N GLU A 14 -7.53 -35.54 -2.76
CA GLU A 14 -8.83 -34.91 -2.90
C GLU A 14 -8.87 -33.89 -4.05
N LEU A 15 -10.06 -33.68 -4.62
CA LEU A 15 -10.31 -32.64 -5.61
C LEU A 15 -10.43 -31.28 -4.92
N PHE A 16 -9.73 -30.28 -5.43
CA PHE A 16 -9.80 -28.90 -4.95
C PHE A 16 -9.87 -27.92 -6.12
N ILE A 17 -10.37 -26.71 -5.84
CA ILE A 17 -10.35 -25.60 -6.79
C ILE A 17 -9.05 -24.82 -6.58
N PRO A 18 -8.15 -24.74 -7.57
CA PRO A 18 -6.95 -23.92 -7.46
C PRO A 18 -7.25 -22.44 -7.32
N ASP A 19 -6.42 -21.71 -6.57
CA ASP A 19 -6.49 -20.25 -6.47
C ASP A 19 -6.32 -19.62 -7.86
N HIS A 20 -7.18 -18.66 -8.20
CA HIS A 20 -7.12 -17.91 -9.46
C HIS A 20 -5.74 -17.34 -9.80
N ARG A 21 -4.99 -16.85 -8.81
CA ARG A 21 -3.64 -16.28 -9.01
C ARG A 21 -2.61 -17.34 -9.35
N ASN A 22 -2.86 -18.59 -8.99
CA ASN A 22 -1.90 -19.68 -9.08
C ASN A 22 -2.47 -20.93 -9.76
N ARG A 23 -3.52 -20.78 -10.59
CA ARG A 23 -4.26 -21.94 -11.16
C ARG A 23 -3.34 -22.93 -11.84
N ASN A 24 -2.36 -22.42 -12.58
CA ASN A 24 -1.48 -23.24 -13.39
C ASN A 24 -0.42 -23.97 -12.56
N LYS A 25 0.08 -23.37 -11.46
CA LYS A 25 1.19 -23.93 -10.67
C LYS A 25 0.75 -24.61 -9.36
N GLN A 26 -0.45 -24.35 -8.85
CA GLN A 26 -0.93 -24.96 -7.60
C GLN A 26 -1.20 -26.47 -7.80
N ARG A 27 -0.47 -27.29 -7.02
CA ARG A 27 -0.48 -28.76 -7.07
C ARG A 27 -1.03 -29.42 -5.79
N TYR A 28 -1.22 -28.62 -4.74
CA TYR A 28 -1.68 -29.05 -3.42
C TYR A 28 -2.87 -28.19 -3.02
N CYS A 29 -3.84 -28.76 -2.30
CA CYS A 29 -4.94 -28.00 -1.73
C CYS A 29 -4.47 -27.13 -0.55
N THR A 30 -5.38 -26.32 -0.01
CA THR A 30 -5.10 -25.34 1.04
C THR A 30 -5.04 -25.92 2.46
N SER A 31 -5.36 -27.21 2.64
CA SER A 31 -5.33 -27.85 3.96
C SER A 31 -3.94 -27.83 4.56
N LEU A 32 -3.86 -27.71 5.89
CA LEU A 32 -2.59 -27.52 6.61
C LEU A 32 -1.59 -28.65 6.32
N ALA A 33 -2.07 -29.91 6.33
CA ALA A 33 -1.26 -31.07 6.01
C ALA A 33 -0.70 -31.01 4.58
N CYS A 34 -1.53 -30.63 3.60
CA CYS A 34 -1.11 -30.49 2.20
C CYS A 34 -0.12 -29.33 1.99
N ARG A 35 -0.28 -28.23 2.73
CA ARG A 35 0.68 -27.11 2.71
C ARG A 35 2.04 -27.52 3.26
N LYS A 36 2.08 -28.27 4.36
CA LYS A 36 3.33 -28.82 4.92
C LYS A 36 3.98 -29.77 3.91
N ALA A 37 3.22 -30.69 3.33
CA ALA A 37 3.72 -31.61 2.29
C ALA A 37 4.25 -30.86 1.05
N SER A 38 3.56 -29.80 0.61
CA SER A 38 4.01 -28.95 -0.49
C SER A 38 5.37 -28.30 -0.20
N LYS A 39 5.55 -27.74 1.01
CA LYS A 39 6.83 -27.17 1.44
C LYS A 39 7.95 -28.20 1.44
N VAL A 40 7.71 -29.39 2.02
CA VAL A 40 8.70 -30.48 2.04
C VAL A 40 9.07 -30.93 0.64
N ALA A 41 8.09 -31.11 -0.25
CA ALA A 41 8.33 -31.49 -1.64
C ALA A 41 9.12 -30.42 -2.40
N GLY A 42 8.80 -29.13 -2.20
CA GLY A 42 9.55 -28.01 -2.75
C GLY A 42 10.99 -27.98 -2.25
N GLN A 43 11.18 -28.15 -0.94
CA GLN A 43 12.49 -28.21 -0.30
C GLN A 43 13.33 -29.36 -0.85
N LYS A 44 12.76 -30.56 -0.95
CA LYS A 44 13.44 -31.73 -1.53
C LYS A 44 13.87 -31.48 -2.97
N LYS A 45 12.98 -30.92 -3.79
CA LYS A 45 13.29 -30.57 -5.19
C LYS A 45 14.40 -29.52 -5.27
N TRP A 46 14.40 -28.55 -4.37
CA TRP A 46 15.41 -27.50 -4.34
C TRP A 46 16.78 -28.04 -3.93
N LEU A 47 16.84 -28.92 -2.92
CA LEU A 47 18.06 -29.61 -2.45
C LEU A 47 18.61 -30.64 -3.44
N GLN A 48 17.78 -31.14 -4.37
CA GLN A 48 18.24 -32.04 -5.42
C GLN A 48 19.15 -31.35 -6.45
N LYS A 49 19.12 -30.02 -6.55
CA LYS A 49 20.06 -29.27 -7.41
C LYS A 49 21.47 -29.38 -6.83
N ALA A 50 22.46 -29.66 -7.68
CA ALA A 50 23.85 -29.84 -7.26
C ALA A 50 24.36 -28.65 -6.43
N GLU A 51 24.07 -27.42 -6.88
CA GLU A 51 24.40 -26.15 -6.22
C GLU A 51 23.86 -26.05 -4.77
N ASN A 52 22.68 -26.63 -4.50
CA ASN A 52 21.98 -26.46 -3.22
C ASN A 52 22.16 -27.64 -2.26
N LYS A 53 22.76 -28.75 -2.73
CA LYS A 53 22.86 -30.01 -1.99
C LYS A 53 23.49 -29.83 -0.59
N ASN A 54 24.50 -28.97 -0.52
CA ASN A 54 25.24 -28.67 0.70
C ASN A 54 24.89 -27.31 1.31
N TYR A 55 23.83 -26.63 0.86
CA TYR A 55 23.52 -25.27 1.29
C TYR A 55 23.47 -25.13 2.82
N PHE A 56 22.79 -26.05 3.52
CA PHE A 56 22.69 -26.01 4.98
C PHE A 56 23.88 -26.63 5.73
N ARG A 57 24.86 -27.19 5.02
CA ARG A 57 26.02 -27.88 5.60
C ARG A 57 27.36 -27.23 5.25
N GLY A 58 27.37 -26.29 4.30
CA GLY A 58 28.59 -25.68 3.77
C GLY A 58 29.19 -24.66 4.75
N PRO A 59 30.53 -24.63 4.91
CA PRO A 59 31.21 -23.66 5.76
C PRO A 59 31.02 -22.22 5.28
N GLU A 60 30.77 -22.01 3.99
CA GLU A 60 30.49 -20.71 3.37
C GLU A 60 29.31 -19.99 4.04
N ASN A 61 28.18 -20.69 4.24
CA ASN A 61 27.00 -20.09 4.88
C ASN A 61 27.25 -19.74 6.34
N VAL A 62 28.03 -20.58 7.05
CA VAL A 62 28.44 -20.30 8.43
C VAL A 62 29.32 -19.05 8.47
N HIS A 63 30.34 -18.97 7.61
CA HIS A 63 31.25 -17.83 7.50
C HIS A 63 30.50 -16.54 7.15
N ARG A 64 29.58 -16.60 6.17
CA ARG A 64 28.71 -15.48 5.78
C ARG A 64 27.88 -14.98 6.96
N VAL A 65 27.26 -15.87 7.74
CA VAL A 65 26.49 -15.49 8.93
C VAL A 65 27.40 -14.89 10.01
N GLN A 66 28.61 -15.43 10.21
CA GLN A 66 29.58 -14.89 11.15
C GLN A 66 30.04 -13.47 10.74
N GLN A 67 30.39 -13.26 9.48
CA GLN A 67 30.75 -11.93 8.94
C GLN A 67 29.60 -10.95 9.09
N TRP A 68 28.38 -11.36 8.74
CA TRP A 68 27.19 -10.52 8.89
C TRP A 68 26.97 -10.12 10.36
N ARG A 69 27.16 -11.04 11.31
CA ARG A 69 27.07 -10.74 12.76
C ARG A 69 28.14 -9.77 13.23
N LYS A 70 29.38 -9.87 12.71
CA LYS A 70 30.47 -8.93 13.01
C LYS A 70 30.12 -7.51 12.51
N GLN A 71 29.52 -7.41 11.33
CA GLN A 71 29.09 -6.14 10.73
C GLN A 71 27.81 -5.56 11.34
N ASN A 72 26.96 -6.41 11.95
CA ASN A 72 25.67 -6.01 12.55
C ASN A 72 25.63 -6.34 14.05
N PRO A 73 26.54 -5.76 14.86
CA PRO A 73 26.56 -6.00 16.29
C PRO A 73 25.25 -5.50 16.93
N GLY A 74 24.67 -6.31 17.81
CA GLY A 74 23.46 -5.94 18.53
C GLY A 74 22.14 -6.15 17.77
N TYR A 75 22.14 -6.59 16.51
CA TYR A 75 20.90 -6.88 15.75
C TYR A 75 19.96 -7.86 16.48
N TRP A 76 20.52 -8.89 17.12
CA TRP A 76 19.74 -9.91 17.84
C TRP A 76 19.20 -9.41 19.19
N LYS A 77 19.67 -8.25 19.68
CA LYS A 77 19.14 -7.65 20.90
C LYS A 77 17.77 -7.08 20.56
N LYS A 78 16.72 -7.62 21.19
CA LYS A 78 15.37 -7.07 21.06
C LYS A 78 15.39 -5.61 21.51
N ARG A 79 15.16 -4.68 20.58
CA ARG A 79 14.81 -3.31 20.93
C ARG A 79 13.51 -3.40 21.75
N GLN A 80 13.45 -2.78 22.93
CA GLN A 80 12.20 -2.70 23.70
C GLN A 80 11.21 -1.77 22.97
N THR A 81 10.65 -2.23 21.86
CA THR A 81 9.56 -1.52 21.19
C THR A 81 8.27 -1.83 21.93
N LYS A 82 7.73 -0.84 22.64
CA LYS A 82 6.37 -0.86 23.23
C LYS A 82 5.24 -0.91 22.17
N GLN A 83 5.58 -0.93 20.89
CA GLN A 83 4.58 -0.91 19.83
C GLN A 83 4.15 -2.34 19.50
N LYS A 84 2.85 -2.60 19.68
CA LYS A 84 2.18 -3.79 19.14
C LYS A 84 2.41 -3.80 17.62
N PRO A 85 2.86 -4.93 17.03
CA PRO A 85 2.92 -5.02 15.59
C PRO A 85 1.52 -4.78 15.02
N LEU A 86 1.38 -3.80 14.12
CA LEU A 86 0.17 -3.51 13.36
C LEU A 86 -0.04 -4.61 12.30
N GLN A 87 -0.14 -5.85 12.76
CA GLN A 87 -0.43 -6.97 11.89
C GLN A 87 -1.94 -7.15 11.92
N ASP A 88 -2.61 -6.52 10.96
CA ASP A 88 -4.03 -6.74 10.74
C ASP A 88 -4.25 -8.22 10.46
N HIS A 89 -4.89 -8.88 11.42
CA HIS A 89 -5.30 -10.25 11.27
C HIS A 89 -6.38 -10.32 10.20
N LEU A 90 -5.98 -10.60 8.95
CA LEU A 90 -6.89 -11.02 7.89
C LEU A 90 -7.43 -12.43 8.18
N PHE A 91 -8.20 -12.57 9.25
CA PHE A 91 -9.11 -13.70 9.40
C PHE A 91 -10.39 -13.35 8.67
N GLY A 92 -10.50 -13.88 7.46
CA GLY A 92 -11.76 -13.94 6.76
C GLY A 92 -12.78 -14.73 7.57
N ASN A 93 -13.99 -14.18 7.60
CA ASN A 93 -15.29 -14.81 7.33
C ASN A 93 -16.33 -14.26 8.30
N HIS A 94 -17.22 -13.40 7.82
CA HIS A 94 -18.62 -13.73 8.04
C HIS A 94 -19.48 -13.22 6.89
N LYS A 95 -20.22 -14.17 6.31
CA LYS A 95 -21.25 -13.91 5.30
C LYS A 95 -22.39 -13.16 5.99
N GLU A 96 -22.67 -11.94 5.56
CA GLU A 96 -23.98 -11.35 5.83
C GLU A 96 -24.84 -11.53 4.57
N LYS A 97 -25.91 -12.29 4.78
CA LYS A 97 -26.94 -12.55 3.78
C LYS A 97 -27.66 -11.24 3.53
N GLN A 98 -27.78 -10.88 2.25
CA GLN A 98 -28.71 -9.84 1.85
C GLN A 98 -30.14 -10.26 2.19
N HIS A 99 -30.87 -9.36 2.85
CA HIS A 99 -32.31 -9.28 2.71
C HIS A 99 -32.72 -7.85 2.36
N ASP A 100 -33.72 -7.82 1.50
CA ASP A 100 -34.15 -6.78 0.58
C ASP A 100 -35.00 -5.68 1.27
N LYS A 101 -35.04 -4.50 0.62
CA LYS A 101 -36.06 -3.42 0.69
C LYS A 101 -36.27 -2.65 2.01
N SER A 102 -35.96 -1.35 1.99
CA SER A 102 -36.96 -0.31 1.67
C SER A 102 -36.34 1.09 1.69
N LYS A 103 -36.69 1.91 0.69
CA LYS A 103 -36.34 3.33 0.56
C LYS A 103 -36.63 4.11 1.84
N LEU A 104 -35.62 4.69 2.48
CA LEU A 104 -35.75 5.95 3.23
C LEU A 104 -34.36 6.58 3.43
N THR A 105 -34.07 7.55 2.57
CA THR A 105 -33.40 8.83 2.83
C THR A 105 -32.31 8.93 3.90
N LYS A 106 -31.17 9.47 3.44
CA LYS A 106 -29.97 9.91 4.17
C LYS A 106 -29.07 8.76 4.59
N GLU A 107 -28.06 8.48 3.75
CA GLU A 107 -26.89 7.72 4.20
C GLU A 107 -26.40 8.36 5.50
N PRO A 108 -26.35 7.60 6.62
CA PRO A 108 -25.80 8.12 7.85
C PRO A 108 -24.34 8.48 7.59
N LEU A 109 -23.87 9.59 8.18
CA LEU A 109 -22.52 10.12 7.98
C LEU A 109 -21.43 9.03 8.13
N GLN A 110 -21.66 8.02 8.96
CA GLN A 110 -20.79 6.85 9.12
C GLN A 110 -20.61 5.99 7.85
N ASP A 111 -21.65 5.80 7.03
CA ASP A 111 -21.55 4.99 5.80
C ASP A 111 -20.82 5.76 4.68
N LEU A 112 -20.99 7.09 4.63
CA LEU A 112 -20.20 7.97 3.75
C LEU A 112 -18.70 7.95 4.14
N LEU A 113 -18.43 7.90 5.44
CA LEU A 113 -17.08 7.78 5.99
C LEU A 113 -16.54 6.33 5.92
N THR A 114 -17.35 5.33 5.57
CA THR A 114 -16.82 3.98 5.33
C THR A 114 -16.15 3.89 3.94
N ASN A 115 -16.52 4.78 3.01
CA ASN A 115 -15.83 5.04 1.73
C ASN A 115 -14.78 6.17 1.83
N TYR A 116 -14.12 6.31 2.99
CA TYR A 116 -13.16 7.39 3.32
C TYR A 116 -12.18 7.76 2.18
N PRO A 117 -11.61 6.82 1.40
CA PRO A 117 -10.69 7.19 0.31
C PRO A 117 -11.37 7.98 -0.80
N THR A 118 -12.62 7.65 -1.17
CA THR A 118 -13.27 8.24 -2.36
C THR A 118 -13.83 9.62 -2.05
N VAL A 119 -14.43 9.81 -0.88
CA VAL A 119 -14.99 11.11 -0.46
C VAL A 119 -13.87 12.13 -0.22
N LEU A 120 -12.78 11.70 0.42
CA LEU A 120 -11.61 12.56 0.62
C LEU A 120 -10.94 12.94 -0.70
N VAL A 121 -10.75 11.97 -1.62
CA VAL A 121 -10.18 12.27 -2.94
C VAL A 121 -11.08 13.20 -3.74
N GLY A 122 -12.41 13.01 -3.70
CA GLY A 122 -13.37 13.91 -4.35
C GLY A 122 -13.35 15.32 -3.79
N LEU A 123 -13.30 15.47 -2.46
CA LEU A 123 -13.20 16.78 -1.81
C LEU A 123 -11.88 17.46 -2.14
N LEU A 124 -10.76 16.73 -2.11
CA LEU A 124 -9.45 17.27 -2.46
C LEU A 124 -9.37 17.66 -3.93
N ALA A 125 -9.97 16.88 -4.84
CA ALA A 125 -10.08 17.21 -6.26
C ALA A 125 -10.96 18.45 -6.49
N HIS A 126 -12.01 18.62 -5.70
CA HIS A 126 -12.85 19.81 -5.74
C HIS A 126 -12.10 21.05 -5.25
N LEU A 127 -11.34 20.94 -4.15
CA LEU A 127 -10.53 22.03 -3.59
C LEU A 127 -9.30 22.36 -4.44
N SER A 128 -8.70 21.38 -5.12
CA SER A 128 -7.62 21.61 -6.08
C SER A 128 -8.12 22.17 -7.41
N GLY A 129 -9.43 22.10 -7.69
CA GLY A 129 -10.00 22.42 -9.01
C GLY A 129 -9.55 21.47 -10.12
N SER A 130 -8.96 20.32 -9.78
CA SER A 130 -8.33 19.41 -10.74
C SER A 130 -8.40 17.95 -10.23
N PRO A 131 -8.80 16.98 -11.08
CA PRO A 131 -8.73 15.57 -10.75
C PRO A 131 -7.31 14.98 -10.89
N LEU A 132 -6.32 15.79 -11.31
CA LEU A 132 -4.94 15.33 -11.49
C LEU A 132 -4.30 15.00 -10.14
N GLN A 133 -3.66 13.85 -10.07
CA GLN A 133 -3.10 13.31 -8.83
C GLN A 133 -2.05 14.23 -8.19
N ASP A 134 -1.26 14.94 -9.00
CA ASP A 134 -0.22 15.86 -8.53
C ASP A 134 -0.81 17.13 -7.90
N ASP A 135 -1.94 17.60 -8.39
CA ASP A 135 -2.65 18.77 -7.85
C ASP A 135 -3.37 18.40 -6.55
N ILE A 136 -4.00 17.23 -6.52
CA ILE A 136 -4.61 16.66 -5.32
C ILE A 136 -3.55 16.47 -4.21
N ALA A 137 -2.37 15.96 -4.55
CA ALA A 137 -1.28 15.77 -3.60
C ALA A 137 -0.76 17.10 -3.03
N ARG A 138 -0.54 18.11 -3.88
CA ARG A 138 -0.12 19.45 -3.45
C ARG A 138 -1.14 20.11 -2.52
N THR A 139 -2.41 20.09 -2.88
CA THR A 139 -3.49 20.65 -2.05
C THR A 139 -3.64 19.89 -0.73
N SER A 140 -3.50 18.56 -0.74
CA SER A 140 -3.58 17.75 0.47
C SER A 140 -2.47 18.08 1.48
N LEU A 141 -1.24 18.24 1.01
CA LEU A 141 -0.10 18.63 1.86
C LEU A 141 -0.29 20.04 2.44
N HIS A 142 -0.78 20.98 1.64
CA HIS A 142 -1.05 22.34 2.10
C HIS A 142 -2.14 22.37 3.19
N LEU A 143 -3.24 21.63 3.01
CA LEU A 143 -4.31 21.51 4.01
C LEU A 143 -3.82 20.85 5.29
N GLN A 144 -2.94 19.84 5.19
CA GLN A 144 -2.32 19.22 6.36
C GLN A 144 -1.44 20.22 7.12
N GLN A 145 -0.67 21.04 6.41
CA GLN A 145 0.16 22.07 7.02
C GLN A 145 -0.69 23.15 7.72
N LEU A 146 -1.77 23.62 7.08
CA LEU A 146 -2.72 24.54 7.71
C LEU A 146 -3.36 23.95 8.97
N GLY A 147 -3.79 22.69 8.92
CA GLY A 147 -4.35 22.00 10.08
C GLY A 147 -3.32 21.89 11.23
N ASN A 148 -2.08 21.54 10.91
CA ASN A 148 -1.00 21.52 11.89
C ASN A 148 -0.75 22.90 12.49
N ASP A 149 -0.70 23.95 11.67
CA ASP A 149 -0.49 25.32 12.13
C ASP A 149 -1.60 25.77 13.10
N ILE A 150 -2.85 25.43 12.82
CA ILE A 150 -3.99 25.73 13.70
C ILE A 150 -3.89 24.96 15.02
N LEU A 151 -3.48 23.68 14.95
CA LEU A 151 -3.42 22.80 16.12
C LEU A 151 -2.17 23.02 16.98
N THR A 152 -1.10 23.59 16.42
CA THR A 152 0.20 23.71 17.09
C THR A 152 0.60 25.14 17.46
N LYS A 153 -0.02 26.17 16.87
CA LYS A 153 0.18 27.55 17.33
C LYS A 153 -0.71 27.82 18.55
N PRO A 154 -0.15 28.19 19.72
CA PRO A 154 -0.96 28.76 20.79
C PRO A 154 -1.52 30.10 20.31
N SER A 155 -2.85 30.23 20.33
CA SER A 155 -3.54 31.50 20.12
C SER A 155 -3.08 32.50 21.18
N ILE A 156 -2.22 33.44 20.80
CA ILE A 156 -2.13 34.71 21.51
C ILE A 156 -3.29 35.52 20.95
N ASP A 157 -4.45 35.41 21.59
CA ASP A 157 -5.60 36.25 21.30
C ASP A 157 -5.24 37.69 21.67
N GLU A 158 -5.13 38.57 20.67
CA GLU A 158 -5.54 39.96 20.85
C GLU A 158 -6.77 40.18 19.97
N GLY A 159 -7.93 40.21 20.64
CA GLY A 159 -9.18 40.61 20.04
C GLY A 159 -9.09 42.05 19.52
N GLY A 160 -9.27 42.21 18.22
CA GLY A 160 -9.31 43.51 17.54
C GLY A 160 -10.61 43.66 16.75
N HIS A 161 -11.33 44.73 17.06
CA HIS A 161 -12.65 45.13 16.58
C HIS A 161 -12.59 45.88 15.23
N HIS A 162 -13.55 45.58 14.33
CA HIS A 162 -13.95 46.31 13.11
C HIS A 162 -12.90 46.40 11.97
N ASP A 163 -13.24 46.46 10.67
CA ASP A 163 -14.46 46.92 10.03
C ASP A 163 -14.62 46.37 8.60
N SER A 164 -15.85 46.44 8.09
CA SER A 164 -16.21 46.08 6.72
C SER A 164 -15.75 47.16 5.74
N ARG A 165 -14.99 46.81 4.69
CA ARG A 165 -14.91 47.62 3.45
C ARG A 165 -14.41 46.84 2.22
N GLN A 166 -15.38 46.39 1.43
CA GLN A 166 -15.57 46.69 0.01
C GLN A 166 -14.35 46.74 -0.95
N THR A 167 -14.32 45.77 -1.87
CA THR A 167 -14.21 45.87 -3.34
C THR A 167 -13.11 46.74 -3.98
N THR A 168 -12.35 46.14 -4.91
CA THR A 168 -12.13 46.52 -6.35
C THR A 168 -10.77 45.96 -6.83
N HIS A 169 -10.74 45.02 -7.80
CA HIS A 169 -10.64 45.26 -9.25
C HIS A 169 -9.38 46.05 -9.68
N ILE A 170 -8.48 45.42 -10.45
CA ILE A 170 -8.08 45.81 -11.84
C ILE A 170 -6.78 45.10 -12.29
N ALA A 171 -6.94 44.34 -13.39
CA ALA A 171 -6.13 44.18 -14.60
C ALA A 171 -4.61 43.87 -14.58
N ALA A 172 -4.27 42.89 -15.42
CA ALA A 172 -2.97 42.74 -16.11
C ALA A 172 -2.75 43.90 -17.12
N PRO A 173 -1.50 44.11 -17.59
CA PRO A 173 -1.07 43.42 -18.82
C PRO A 173 0.41 42.94 -18.84
N ASP A 174 0.69 41.98 -19.73
CA ASP A 174 2.03 41.61 -20.22
C ASP A 174 2.77 42.80 -20.88
N PRO A 175 4.11 42.70 -21.02
CA PRO A 175 4.60 42.40 -22.35
C PRO A 175 5.75 41.37 -22.44
N GLU A 176 5.74 40.74 -23.60
CA GLU A 176 6.67 39.86 -24.30
C GLU A 176 8.18 40.18 -24.13
N HIS A 177 9.06 39.17 -24.11
CA HIS A 177 9.62 38.53 -25.31
C HIS A 177 10.96 37.80 -25.03
N THR A 178 11.11 36.61 -25.64
CA THR A 178 12.35 35.96 -26.14
C THR A 178 13.34 35.27 -25.18
N GLY A 179 13.58 33.97 -25.43
CA GLY A 179 14.77 33.25 -24.95
C GLY A 179 14.70 31.73 -25.07
N THR A 180 14.68 31.19 -26.29
CA THR A 180 14.78 29.75 -26.59
C THR A 180 16.11 29.16 -26.10
N VAL A 181 16.10 28.10 -25.29
CA VAL A 181 17.28 27.24 -25.08
C VAL A 181 16.86 25.77 -25.08
N GLN A 182 17.29 25.07 -26.12
CA GLN A 182 17.14 23.64 -26.33
C GLN A 182 18.55 23.03 -26.33
N LEU A 183 18.85 22.11 -25.41
CA LEU A 183 20.07 21.29 -25.38
C LEU A 183 19.61 19.94 -24.76
N GLY A 184 19.67 18.76 -25.38
CA GLY A 184 20.50 18.24 -26.46
C GLY A 184 20.82 16.81 -26.02
N GLY A 185 20.07 15.82 -26.52
CA GLY A 185 20.27 14.42 -26.18
C GLY A 185 21.46 13.84 -26.94
N SER A 186 22.34 13.10 -26.25
CA SER A 186 23.45 12.38 -26.87
C SER A 186 23.10 10.91 -27.11
N SER A 187 23.51 10.46 -28.30
CA SER A 187 23.31 9.16 -28.93
C SER A 187 24.22 8.04 -28.41
N VAL A 188 23.80 6.80 -28.68
CA VAL A 188 24.52 5.54 -28.45
C VAL A 188 25.52 5.25 -29.58
N GLY A 189 26.69 4.70 -29.21
CA GLY A 189 27.61 3.96 -30.08
C GLY A 189 28.95 3.73 -29.37
N PRO A 190 29.78 2.74 -29.78
CA PRO A 190 29.69 1.85 -30.93
C PRO A 190 29.29 0.39 -30.61
#